data_AF-A0A7V6H407-F1
#
_entry.id   AF-A0A7V6H407-F1
#
_cell.length_a   1.000
_cell.length_b   1.000
_cell.length_c   1.000
_cell.angle_alpha   90.00
_cell.angle_beta   90.00
_cell.angle_gamma   90.00
#
_symmetry.space_group_name_H-M   'P 1'
#
loop_
_entity.id
_entity.type
_entity.pdbx_description
1 polymer ?
#
loop_
_entity_poly.entity_id
_entity_poly.type
_entity_poly.pdbx_seq_one_letter_code
_entity_poly.pdbx_strand_id
1 'polypeptide(L)'
;MSLGGEIILTANNIGRRMLFWGALALIAITGYELIVRIDAMIRPLSMFFRMWIGEKVPFTRALSYIDWKTFERPAYLLFCVVSGIISLLGRNKPFILICNMVLSVALFLLSQLVETLIFPDVFKTLTNTALVLVFLGSCIRMVYYFYYKKKVIKNDRTAVYRPYDPFNIHSNNDK
;
A
#
# COMPACT_ATOMS: atom_id res chain seq x y z
N MET A 1 -32.57 14.75 10.93
CA MET A 1 -31.27 14.21 10.47
C MET A 1 -30.76 15.15 9.38
N SER A 2 -29.60 15.80 9.57
CA SER A 2 -29.12 16.84 8.63
C SER A 2 -28.55 16.19 7.36
N LEU A 3 -28.98 16.65 6.18
CA LEU A 3 -28.54 16.20 4.85
C LEU A 3 -27.00 16.15 4.71
N GLY A 4 -26.28 17.03 5.43
CA GLY A 4 -24.82 17.06 5.43
C GLY A 4 -24.17 15.87 6.14
N GLY A 5 -24.84 15.23 7.10
CA GLY A 5 -24.30 14.08 7.83
C GLY A 5 -24.23 12.81 6.99
N GLU A 6 -25.25 12.57 6.15
CA GLU A 6 -25.32 11.38 5.29
C GLU A 6 -24.29 11.42 4.15
N ILE A 7 -24.05 12.59 3.56
CA ILE A 7 -23.05 12.79 2.51
C ILE A 7 -21.65 12.47 3.04
N ILE A 8 -21.34 12.91 4.27
CA ILE A 8 -20.03 12.73 4.87
C ILE A 8 -19.78 11.27 5.29
N LEU A 9 -20.81 10.60 5.82
CA LEU A 9 -20.77 9.15 6.08
C LEU A 9 -20.55 8.34 4.80
N THR A 10 -21.25 8.71 3.72
CA THR A 10 -21.09 8.09 2.40
C THR A 10 -19.68 8.30 1.86
N ALA A 11 -19.15 9.51 1.94
CA ALA A 11 -17.78 9.83 1.52
C ALA A 11 -16.74 9.03 2.31
N ASN A 12 -16.90 8.88 3.63
CA ASN A 12 -16.01 8.07 4.46
C ASN A 12 -16.03 6.58 4.05
N ASN A 13 -17.22 6.04 3.78
CA ASN A 13 -17.36 4.66 3.31
C ASN A 13 -16.72 4.45 1.93
N ILE A 14 -16.86 5.41 1.01
CA ILE A 14 -16.20 5.41 -0.30
C ILE A 14 -14.68 5.45 -0.13
N GLY A 15 -14.15 6.40 0.65
CA GLY A 15 -12.72 6.52 0.90
C GLY A 15 -12.12 5.26 1.54
N ARG A 16 -12.88 4.60 2.41
CA ARG A 16 -12.50 3.31 3.02
C ARG A 16 -12.46 2.17 2.01
N ARG A 17 -13.45 2.09 1.12
CA ARG A 17 -13.47 1.09 0.03
C ARG A 17 -12.35 1.33 -0.97
N MET A 18 -12.12 2.57 -1.38
CA MET A 18 -11.02 2.94 -2.28
C MET A 18 -9.65 2.56 -1.70
N LEU A 19 -9.40 2.87 -0.43
CA LEU A 19 -8.14 2.51 0.23
C LEU A 19 -7.97 0.99 0.33
N PHE A 20 -9.03 0.26 0.71
CA PHE A 20 -8.99 -1.19 0.81
C PHE A 20 -8.74 -1.87 -0.54
N TRP A 21 -9.54 -1.54 -1.56
CA TRP A 21 -9.41 -2.13 -2.90
C TRP A 21 -8.13 -1.70 -3.59
N GLY A 22 -7.71 -0.44 -3.41
CA GLY A 22 -6.43 0.04 -3.90
C GLY A 22 -5.25 -0.72 -3.29
N ALA A 23 -5.25 -0.91 -1.96
CA ALA A 23 -4.19 -1.66 -1.28
C ALA A 23 -4.20 -3.15 -1.65
N LEU A 24 -5.39 -3.75 -1.78
CA LEU A 24 -5.53 -5.15 -2.20
C LEU A 24 -5.02 -5.36 -3.64
N ALA A 25 -5.42 -4.48 -4.56
CA ALA A 25 -4.94 -4.51 -5.94
C ALA A 25 -3.42 -4.31 -5.99
N LEU A 26 -2.89 -3.35 -5.22
CA LEU A 26 -1.46 -3.09 -5.14
C LEU A 26 -0.68 -4.36 -4.74
N ILE A 27 -1.12 -5.04 -3.68
CA ILE A 27 -0.49 -6.29 -3.23
C ILE A 27 -0.60 -7.40 -4.29
N ALA A 28 -1.79 -7.59 -4.88
CA ALA A 28 -2.00 -8.66 -5.85
C ALA A 28 -1.13 -8.47 -7.10
N ILE A 29 -1.10 -7.25 -7.65
CA ILE A 29 -0.35 -6.92 -8.87
C ILE A 29 1.15 -7.02 -8.61
N THR A 30 1.64 -6.34 -7.57
CA THR A 30 3.08 -6.27 -7.28
C THR A 30 3.61 -7.57 -6.69
N GLY A 31 2.79 -8.30 -5.93
CA GLY A 31 3.11 -9.63 -5.44
C GLY A 31 3.23 -10.65 -6.57
N TYR A 32 2.31 -10.62 -7.54
CA TYR A 32 2.41 -11.45 -8.74
C TYR A 32 3.69 -11.13 -9.54
N GLU A 33 3.95 -9.86 -9.82
CA GLU A 33 5.14 -9.45 -10.58
C GLU A 33 6.44 -9.80 -9.83
N LEU A 34 6.44 -9.71 -8.49
CA LEU A 34 7.57 -10.09 -7.66
C LEU A 34 7.82 -11.60 -7.70
N ILE A 35 6.78 -12.42 -7.61
CA ILE A 35 6.89 -13.90 -7.71
C ILE A 35 7.50 -14.31 -9.06
N VAL A 36 7.01 -13.73 -10.16
CA VAL A 36 7.54 -14.02 -11.50
C VAL A 36 9.02 -13.59 -11.64
N ARG A 37 9.43 -12.55 -10.91
CA ARG A 37 10.81 -12.03 -10.93
C ARG A 37 11.75 -12.71 -9.94
N ILE A 38 11.24 -13.47 -8.96
CA ILE A 38 12.08 -14.21 -8.01
C ILE A 38 13.03 -15.14 -8.75
N ASP A 39 12.57 -15.82 -9.81
CA ASP A 39 13.42 -16.71 -10.61
C ASP A 39 14.60 -15.98 -11.26
N ALA A 40 14.41 -14.73 -11.68
CA ALA A 40 15.48 -13.89 -12.21
C ALA A 40 16.47 -13.44 -11.11
N MET A 41 16.04 -13.36 -9.85
CA MET A 41 16.90 -13.03 -8.71
C MET A 41 17.66 -14.23 -8.14
N ILE A 42 17.12 -15.45 -8.27
CA ILE A 42 17.76 -16.67 -7.74
C ILE A 42 19.14 -16.88 -8.37
N ARG A 43 19.31 -16.61 -9.68
CA ARG A 43 20.60 -16.75 -10.36
C ARG A 43 21.71 -15.86 -9.77
N PRO A 44 21.58 -14.52 -9.72
CA PRO A 44 22.61 -13.67 -9.11
C PRO A 44 22.79 -13.93 -7.61
N LEU A 45 21.71 -14.23 -6.88
CA LEU A 45 21.78 -14.50 -5.44
C LEU A 45 22.53 -15.81 -5.16
N SER A 46 22.27 -16.87 -5.93
CA SER A 46 22.99 -18.15 -5.81
C SER A 46 24.47 -18.03 -6.18
N MET A 47 24.81 -17.21 -7.17
CA MET A 47 26.20 -16.90 -7.53
C MET A 47 26.91 -16.16 -6.40
N PHE A 48 26.24 -15.18 -5.77
CA PHE A 48 26.76 -14.48 -4.60
C PHE A 48 26.99 -15.44 -3.42
N PHE A 49 26.01 -16.28 -3.07
CA PHE A 49 26.16 -17.25 -1.98
C PHE A 49 27.27 -18.28 -2.25
N ARG A 50 27.48 -18.68 -3.51
CA ARG A 50 28.59 -19.56 -3.91
C ARG A 50 29.95 -18.89 -3.72
N MET A 51 30.11 -17.61 -4.09
CA MET A 51 31.35 -16.86 -3.83
C MET A 51 31.59 -16.60 -2.33
N TRP A 52 30.52 -16.31 -1.60
CA TRP A 52 30.56 -16.00 -0.17
C TRP A 52 30.94 -17.22 0.68
N ILE A 53 30.23 -18.34 0.53
CA ILE A 53 30.44 -19.56 1.32
C ILE A 53 31.51 -20.47 0.71
N GLY A 54 31.59 -20.56 -0.61
CA GLY A 54 32.51 -21.46 -1.31
C GLY A 54 33.95 -20.94 -1.36
N GLU A 55 34.13 -19.66 -1.69
CA GLU A 55 35.47 -19.08 -1.90
C GLU A 55 35.97 -18.25 -0.70
N LYS A 56 35.17 -18.11 0.38
CA LYS A 56 35.48 -17.29 1.58
C LYS A 56 35.91 -15.86 1.23
N VAL A 57 35.36 -15.30 0.15
CA VAL A 57 35.65 -13.93 -0.28
C VAL A 57 35.01 -12.95 0.71
N PRO A 58 35.73 -11.89 1.16
CA PRO A 58 35.18 -10.89 2.08
C PRO A 58 33.96 -10.16 1.48
N PHE A 59 33.00 -9.79 2.35
CA PHE A 59 31.62 -9.42 1.97
C PHE A 59 31.62 -8.19 1.08
N THR A 60 32.52 -7.29 1.42
CA THR A 60 32.78 -6.03 0.75
C THR A 60 33.21 -6.23 -0.69
N ARG A 61 33.94 -7.31 -1.00
CA ARG A 61 34.40 -7.64 -2.36
C ARG A 61 33.35 -8.42 -3.14
N ALA A 62 32.57 -9.28 -2.48
CA ALA A 62 31.46 -9.98 -3.12
C ALA A 62 30.33 -9.02 -3.55
N LEU A 63 30.06 -7.97 -2.75
CA LEU A 63 29.07 -6.94 -3.06
C LEU A 63 29.43 -6.05 -4.26
N SER A 64 30.73 -5.88 -4.57
CA SER A 64 31.15 -5.10 -5.74
C SER A 64 30.89 -5.81 -7.08
N TYR A 65 30.70 -7.13 -7.07
CA TYR A 65 30.39 -7.91 -8.28
C TYR A 65 28.89 -8.02 -8.56
N ILE A 66 28.04 -7.60 -7.62
CA ILE A 66 26.60 -7.59 -7.81
C ILE A 66 26.23 -6.34 -8.62
N ASP A 67 25.59 -6.56 -9.77
CA ASP A 67 24.92 -5.47 -10.48
C ASP A 67 23.65 -5.06 -9.71
N TRP A 68 23.78 -3.96 -8.96
CA TRP A 68 22.71 -3.39 -8.13
C TRP A 68 21.46 -3.02 -8.93
N LYS A 69 21.58 -2.76 -10.24
CA LYS A 69 20.43 -2.50 -11.11
C LYS A 69 19.47 -3.67 -11.19
N THR A 70 19.97 -4.89 -11.00
CA THR A 70 19.14 -6.11 -10.98
C THR A 70 18.21 -6.15 -9.77
N PHE A 71 18.57 -5.46 -8.68
CA PHE A 71 17.83 -5.47 -7.41
C PHE A 71 16.85 -4.29 -7.26
N GLU A 72 17.02 -3.21 -8.02
CA GLU A 72 16.18 -2.00 -7.91
C GLU A 72 14.68 -2.30 -8.09
N ARG A 73 14.34 -3.07 -9.13
CA ARG A 73 12.93 -3.33 -9.48
C ARG A 73 12.24 -4.27 -8.50
N PRO A 74 12.83 -5.40 -8.10
CA PRO A 74 12.22 -6.25 -7.08
C PRO A 74 12.16 -5.57 -5.71
N ALA A 75 13.16 -4.73 -5.37
CA ALA A 75 13.09 -3.91 -4.17
C ALA A 75 11.89 -2.95 -4.21
N TYR A 76 11.68 -2.25 -5.33
CA TYR A 76 10.51 -1.39 -5.54
C TYR A 76 9.19 -2.17 -5.36
N LEU A 77 9.06 -3.34 -5.99
CA LEU A 77 7.86 -4.18 -5.88
C LEU A 77 7.63 -4.63 -4.43
N LEU A 78 8.69 -4.98 -3.71
CA LEU A 78 8.64 -5.36 -2.30
C LEU A 78 8.15 -4.18 -1.44
N PHE A 79 8.66 -2.97 -1.68
CA PHE A 79 8.16 -1.76 -1.00
C PHE A 79 6.68 -1.48 -1.31
N CYS A 80 6.22 -1.73 -2.54
CA CYS A 80 4.79 -1.63 -2.88
C CYS A 80 3.94 -2.65 -2.12
N VAL A 81 4.38 -3.91 -2.00
CA VAL A 81 3.67 -4.93 -1.21
C VAL A 81 3.59 -4.50 0.26
N VAL A 82 4.71 -4.07 0.84
CA VAL A 82 4.77 -3.60 2.23
C VAL A 82 3.87 -2.39 2.44
N SER A 83 3.86 -1.43 1.50
CA SER A 83 2.94 -0.29 1.50
C SER A 83 1.47 -0.70 1.54
N GLY A 84 1.09 -1.66 0.69
CA GLY A 84 -0.27 -2.18 0.65
C GLY A 84 -0.68 -2.85 1.96
N ILE A 85 0.24 -3.63 2.56
CA ILE A 85 0.03 -4.27 3.86
C ILE A 85 -0.16 -3.20 4.96
N ILE A 86 0.73 -2.21 5.02
CA ILE A 86 0.63 -1.09 5.97
C ILE A 86 -0.71 -0.35 5.79
N SER A 87 -1.14 -0.15 4.54
CA SER A 87 -2.41 0.49 4.22
C SER A 87 -3.62 -0.29 4.75
N LEU A 88 -3.58 -1.63 4.67
CA LEU A 88 -4.64 -2.50 5.21
C LEU A 88 -4.66 -2.52 6.74
N LEU A 89 -3.50 -2.69 7.39
CA LEU A 89 -3.39 -2.80 8.85
C LEU A 89 -3.64 -1.46 9.55
N GLY A 90 -3.12 -0.38 8.99
CA GLY A 90 -3.04 0.92 9.64
C GLY A 90 -4.25 1.82 9.43
N ARG A 91 -5.32 1.30 8.85
CA ARG A 91 -6.44 2.06 8.31
C ARG A 91 -7.02 3.11 9.26
N ASN A 92 -7.03 2.95 10.57
CA ASN A 92 -7.75 3.87 11.47
C ASN A 92 -6.88 4.94 12.16
N LYS A 93 -5.55 4.90 12.00
CA LYS A 93 -4.66 5.87 12.67
C LYS A 93 -4.34 7.04 11.72
N PRO A 94 -4.48 8.31 12.16
CA PRO A 94 -4.20 9.47 11.30
C PRO A 94 -2.74 9.51 10.85
N PHE A 95 -1.82 9.09 11.73
CA PHE A 95 -0.41 8.97 11.40
C PHE A 95 -0.19 8.01 10.22
N ILE A 96 -0.89 6.87 10.20
CA ILE A 96 -0.75 5.89 9.11
C ILE A 96 -1.41 6.39 7.83
N LEU A 97 -2.49 7.19 7.90
CA LEU A 97 -3.04 7.85 6.71
C LEU A 97 -2.04 8.83 6.08
N ILE A 98 -1.31 9.60 6.91
CA ILE A 98 -0.23 10.48 6.43
C ILE A 98 0.91 9.64 5.84
N CYS A 99 1.36 8.60 6.54
CA CYS A 99 2.38 7.69 6.01
C CYS A 99 1.97 7.11 4.66
N ASN A 100 0.73 6.64 4.50
CA ASN A 100 0.25 6.07 3.25
C ASN A 100 0.24 7.09 2.12
N MET A 101 -0.08 8.36 2.40
CA MET A 101 0.01 9.42 1.38
C MET A 101 1.44 9.68 0.95
N VAL A 102 2.35 9.87 1.90
CA VAL A 102 3.76 10.17 1.60
C VAL A 102 4.37 8.99 0.85
N LEU A 103 4.07 7.78 1.30
CA LEU A 103 4.63 6.56 0.75
C LEU A 103 4.02 6.22 -0.62
N SER A 104 2.73 6.51 -0.87
CA SER A 104 2.14 6.34 -2.20
C SER A 104 2.72 7.33 -3.21
N VAL A 105 2.97 8.58 -2.82
CA VAL A 105 3.62 9.59 -3.69
C VAL A 105 5.08 9.22 -3.94
N ALA A 106 5.81 8.82 -2.90
CA ALA A 106 7.21 8.40 -3.04
C ALA A 106 7.35 7.20 -3.98
N LEU A 107 6.50 6.18 -3.83
CA LEU A 107 6.47 5.02 -4.72
C LEU A 107 6.07 5.39 -6.16
N PHE A 108 5.12 6.31 -6.32
CA PHE A 108 4.73 6.79 -7.65
C PHE A 108 5.88 7.50 -8.37
N LEU A 109 6.68 8.31 -7.65
CA LEU A 109 7.86 8.96 -8.23
C LEU A 109 8.98 7.95 -8.53
N LEU A 110 9.21 6.99 -7.63
CA LEU A 110 10.13 5.87 -7.84
C LEU A 110 9.76 5.05 -9.08
N SER A 111 8.46 4.86 -9.35
CA SER A 111 8.01 4.12 -10.53
C SER A 111 8.36 4.81 -11.86
N GLN A 112 8.61 6.12 -11.86
CA GLN A 112 9.07 6.86 -13.04
C GLN A 112 10.56 6.68 -13.29
N LEU A 113 11.35 6.48 -12.24
CA LEU A 113 12.81 6.32 -12.30
C LEU A 113 13.24 4.90 -12.72
N VAL A 114 12.41 3.89 -12.42
CA VAL A 114 12.71 2.49 -12.76
C VAL A 114 12.37 2.23 -14.23
N GLU A 115 13.41 2.05 -15.06
CA GLU A 115 13.27 1.71 -16.48
C GLU A 115 12.61 0.34 -16.68
N THR A 116 11.82 0.25 -17.74
CA THR A 116 10.98 -0.90 -18.01
C THR A 116 11.43 -1.68 -19.23
N LEU A 117 11.83 -2.95 -19.07
CA LEU A 117 12.04 -3.86 -20.19
C LEU A 117 10.81 -4.77 -20.46
N ILE A 118 10.38 -4.71 -21.72
CA ILE A 118 9.73 -5.71 -22.59
C ILE A 118 8.20 -5.93 -22.47
N PHE A 119 7.53 -5.87 -21.30
CA PHE A 119 6.04 -5.99 -21.23
C PHE A 119 5.30 -5.01 -20.26
N PRO A 120 5.65 -3.72 -20.20
CA PRO A 120 5.66 -3.01 -18.93
C PRO A 120 4.55 -1.99 -18.69
N ASP A 121 3.94 -1.44 -19.74
CA ASP A 121 3.05 -0.29 -19.57
C ASP A 121 1.75 -0.66 -18.85
N VAL A 122 1.21 -1.86 -19.08
CA VAL A 122 -0.03 -2.29 -18.43
C VAL A 122 0.19 -2.53 -16.94
N PHE A 123 1.24 -3.26 -16.55
CA PHE A 123 1.53 -3.51 -15.13
C PHE A 123 1.94 -2.23 -14.38
N LYS A 124 2.72 -1.35 -15.03
CA LYS A 124 3.10 -0.05 -14.47
C LYS A 124 1.87 0.84 -14.28
N THR A 125 0.99 0.93 -15.28
CA THR A 125 -0.25 1.71 -15.18
C THR A 125 -1.20 1.13 -14.14
N LEU A 126 -1.35 -0.19 -14.04
CA LEU A 126 -2.20 -0.84 -13.03
C LEU A 126 -1.68 -0.58 -11.61
N THR A 127 -0.36 -0.69 -11.40
CA THR A 127 0.30 -0.39 -10.12
C THR A 127 0.13 1.08 -9.74
N ASN A 128 0.36 1.99 -10.69
CA ASN A 128 0.18 3.43 -10.48
C ASN A 128 -1.28 3.78 -10.18
N THR A 129 -2.23 3.13 -10.83
CA THR A 129 -3.66 3.31 -10.58
C THR A 129 -4.02 2.86 -9.15
N ALA A 130 -3.48 1.72 -8.71
CA ALA A 130 -3.65 1.24 -7.34
C ALA A 130 -3.06 2.23 -6.30
N LEU A 131 -1.86 2.78 -6.56
CA LEU A 131 -1.25 3.82 -5.73
C LEU A 131 -2.11 5.10 -5.65
N VAL A 132 -2.68 5.54 -6.76
CA VAL A 132 -3.59 6.70 -6.81
C VAL A 132 -4.86 6.41 -6.01
N LEU A 133 -5.44 5.21 -6.09
CA LEU A 133 -6.58 4.82 -5.26
C LEU A 133 -6.26 4.87 -3.76
N VAL A 134 -5.09 4.36 -3.36
CA VAL A 134 -4.62 4.42 -1.96
C VAL A 134 -4.44 5.87 -1.50
N PHE A 135 -3.88 6.72 -2.36
CA PHE A 135 -3.71 8.15 -2.09
C PHE A 135 -5.06 8.85 -1.90
N LEU A 136 -5.96 8.74 -2.87
CA LEU A 136 -7.29 9.36 -2.83
C LEU A 136 -8.11 8.85 -1.63
N GLY A 137 -8.09 7.55 -1.39
CA GLY A 137 -8.74 6.95 -0.22
C GLY A 137 -8.18 7.50 1.10
N SER A 138 -6.87 7.75 1.17
CA SER A 138 -6.23 8.37 2.33
C SER A 138 -6.60 9.86 2.48
N CYS A 139 -6.71 10.62 1.37
CA CYS A 139 -7.18 12.02 1.35
C CYS A 139 -8.58 12.15 1.94
N ILE A 140 -9.53 11.40 1.41
CA ILE A 140 -10.93 11.46 1.83
C ILE A 140 -11.05 11.15 3.34
N ARG A 141 -10.30 10.15 3.82
CA ARG A 141 -10.32 9.75 5.23
C ARG A 141 -9.61 10.71 6.15
N MET A 142 -8.54 11.36 5.68
CA MET A 142 -7.87 12.42 6.42
C MET A 142 -8.81 13.62 6.61
N VAL A 143 -9.49 14.04 5.55
CA VAL A 143 -10.51 15.12 5.61
C VAL A 143 -11.62 14.74 6.60
N TYR A 144 -12.15 13.51 6.53
CA TYR A 144 -13.13 13.02 7.51
C TYR A 144 -12.60 13.09 8.96
N TYR A 145 -11.35 12.66 9.19
CA TYR A 145 -10.76 12.69 10.52
C TYR A 145 -10.65 14.12 11.08
N PHE A 146 -10.20 15.09 10.27
CA PHE A 146 -10.09 16.49 10.71
C PHE A 146 -11.44 17.18 10.91
N TYR A 147 -12.40 16.96 10.00
CA TYR A 147 -13.71 17.63 10.06
C TYR A 147 -14.66 17.00 11.09
N TYR A 148 -14.70 15.68 11.19
CA TYR A 148 -15.70 14.97 11.99
C TYR A 148 -15.21 14.61 13.39
N LYS A 149 -13.97 14.17 13.58
CA LYS A 149 -13.45 13.86 14.93
C LYS A 149 -13.47 15.10 15.83
N LYS A 150 -13.21 16.29 15.26
CA LYS A 150 -13.25 17.56 15.99
C LYS A 150 -14.68 17.98 16.40
N LYS A 151 -15.71 17.59 15.64
CA LYS A 151 -17.13 17.79 15.98
C LYS A 151 -17.66 16.75 16.95
N VAL A 152 -17.26 15.49 16.77
CA VAL A 152 -17.69 14.37 17.61
C VAL A 152 -17.05 14.43 18.99
N ILE A 153 -15.77 14.80 19.17
CA ILE A 153 -15.18 15.00 20.52
C ILE A 153 -15.94 16.06 21.35
N LYS A 154 -16.63 17.01 20.71
CA LYS A 154 -17.53 17.95 21.40
C LYS A 154 -18.87 17.33 21.83
N ASN A 155 -19.26 16.20 21.24
CA ASN A 155 -20.54 15.50 21.45
C ASN A 155 -20.40 14.10 22.10
N ASP A 156 -19.19 13.50 22.13
CA ASP A 156 -18.91 12.09 22.45
C ASP A 156 -18.65 11.78 23.93
N ARG A 157 -19.17 12.56 24.87
CA ARG A 157 -19.20 12.09 26.27
C ARG A 157 -20.18 10.90 26.46
N THR A 158 -20.86 10.42 25.42
CA THR A 158 -21.97 9.45 25.53
C THR A 158 -22.02 8.32 24.49
N ALA A 159 -21.09 8.18 23.54
CA ALA A 159 -21.25 7.17 22.47
C ALA A 159 -20.65 5.78 22.78
N VAL A 160 -21.49 4.75 22.70
CA VAL A 160 -21.17 3.32 22.87
C VAL A 160 -20.43 2.76 21.64
N TYR A 161 -19.33 2.02 21.87
CA TYR A 161 -18.51 1.38 20.84
C TYR A 161 -19.31 0.32 20.06
N ARG A 162 -19.39 0.46 18.72
CA ARG A 162 -19.92 -0.60 17.83
C ARG A 162 -18.77 -1.26 17.03
N PRO A 163 -18.66 -2.60 17.03
CA PRO A 163 -17.66 -3.31 16.25
C PRO A 163 -17.93 -3.19 14.74
N TYR A 164 -16.87 -3.24 13.93
CA TYR A 164 -16.91 -2.97 12.50
C TYR A 164 -17.48 -4.14 11.68
N ASP A 165 -18.50 -3.88 10.86
CA ASP A 165 -19.03 -4.82 9.87
C ASP A 165 -18.71 -4.36 8.43
N PRO A 166 -17.82 -5.05 7.69
CA PRO A 166 -17.48 -4.72 6.31
C PRO A 166 -18.57 -5.09 5.29
N PHE A 167 -19.53 -5.94 5.65
CA PHE A 167 -20.54 -6.49 4.73
C PHE A 167 -21.97 -6.04 5.06
N ASN A 168 -22.16 -5.30 6.16
CA ASN A 168 -23.46 -4.82 6.62
C ASN A 168 -24.47 -5.96 6.84
N ILE A 169 -24.00 -7.13 7.28
CA ILE A 169 -24.83 -8.35 7.41
C ILE A 169 -25.81 -8.23 8.58
N HIS A 170 -25.45 -7.49 9.63
CA HIS A 170 -26.24 -7.40 10.87
C HIS A 170 -27.24 -6.23 10.90
N SER A 171 -27.28 -5.39 9.87
CA SER A 171 -28.15 -4.19 9.84
C SER A 171 -29.63 -4.49 9.59
N ASN A 172 -30.00 -5.72 9.23
CA ASN A 172 -31.34 -6.03 8.71
C ASN A 172 -32.22 -6.87 9.66
N ASN A 173 -31.72 -7.28 10.82
CA ASN A 173 -32.47 -8.13 11.77
C ASN A 173 -33.18 -7.37 12.90
N ASP A 174 -33.04 -6.04 12.97
CA ASP A 174 -33.69 -5.20 13.99
C ASP A 174 -34.79 -4.33 13.36
N LYS A 175 -35.76 -4.95 12.69
CA LYS A 175 -37.07 -4.34 12.39
C LYS A 175 -38.15 -4.97 13.26
#